data_AF-A0A1M7UEG6-F1
#
_entry.id   AF-A0A1M7UEG6-F1
#
_cell.length_a   1.000
_cell.length_b   1.000
_cell.length_c   1.000
_cell.angle_alpha   90.00
_cell.angle_beta   90.00
_cell.angle_gamma   90.00
#
_symmetry.space_group_name_H-M   'P 1'
#
loop_
_entity.id
_entity.type
_entity.pdbx_description
1 polymer ?
#
loop_
_entity_poly.entity_id
_entity_poly.type
_entity_poly.pdbx_seq_one_letter_code
_entity_poly.pdbx_strand_id
1 'polypeptide(L)' 'MRLGAYVLAADMPETDRLWATTTAWWPAIEVLLVTGVTNARTEAANTSIKQIKRTGRGYRNPAHYRARILLASAARTAA' A
#
# COMPACT_ATOMS: atom_id res chain seq x y z
N MET A 1 14.09 9.30 19.70
CA MET A 1 12.63 9.11 19.45
C MET A 1 12.00 8.45 20.67
N ARG A 2 10.84 8.93 21.15
CA ARG A 2 10.18 8.39 22.35
C ARG A 2 9.81 6.89 22.23
N LEU A 3 9.53 6.44 21.01
CA LEU A 3 9.24 5.04 20.71
C LEU A 3 10.37 4.07 21.11
N GLY A 4 11.65 4.45 20.96
CA GLY A 4 12.78 3.58 21.35
C GLY A 4 12.82 3.26 22.84
N ALA A 5 12.41 4.19 23.70
CA ALA A 5 12.32 3.94 25.15
C ALA A 5 11.20 2.94 25.48
N TYR A 6 10.07 2.99 24.75
CA TYR A 6 8.98 2.02 24.92
C TYR A 6 9.36 0.63 24.42
N VAL A 7 10.16 0.54 23.35
CA VAL A 7 10.67 -0.72 22.81
C VAL A 7 11.58 -1.39 23.83
N LEU A 8 12.52 -0.63 24.41
CA LEU A 8 13.38 -1.15 25.49
C LEU A 8 12.58 -1.56 26.73
N ALA A 9 11.56 -0.81 27.11
CA ALA A 9 10.71 -1.15 28.25
C ALA A 9 9.84 -2.40 28.01
N ALA A 10 9.45 -2.65 26.75
CA ALA A 10 8.66 -3.81 26.37
C ALA A 10 9.48 -5.10 26.28
N ASP A 11 10.80 -4.99 26.03
CA ASP A 11 11.78 -6.09 26.02
C ASP A 11 11.29 -7.34 25.25
N MET A 12 10.75 -7.11 24.05
CA MET A 12 10.22 -8.17 23.21
C MET A 12 10.72 -8.09 21.76
N PRO A 13 11.04 -9.22 21.12
CA PRO A 13 11.51 -9.24 19.73
C PRO A 13 10.54 -8.58 18.74
N GLU A 14 9.24 -8.61 19.01
CA GLU A 14 8.20 -7.97 18.20
C GLU A 14 8.35 -6.45 18.18
N THR A 15 8.65 -5.82 19.33
CA THR A 15 8.83 -4.37 19.41
C THR A 15 10.13 -3.93 18.76
N ASP A 16 11.18 -4.75 18.83
CA ASP A 16 12.44 -4.48 18.13
C ASP A 16 12.24 -4.49 16.61
N ARG A 17 11.50 -5.48 16.08
CA ARG A 17 11.17 -5.55 14.65
C ARG A 17 10.30 -4.38 14.21
N LEU A 18 9.33 -3.98 15.02
CA LEU A 18 8.48 -2.82 14.76
C LEU A 18 9.31 -1.53 14.74
N TRP A 19 10.21 -1.36 15.69
CA TRP A 19 11.13 -0.23 15.77
C TRP A 19 12.04 -0.14 14.55
N ALA A 20 12.65 -1.26 14.15
CA ALA A 20 13.51 -1.34 12.98
C ALA A 20 12.73 -0.97 11.70
N THR A 21 11.52 -1.53 11.54
CA THR A 21 10.65 -1.21 10.40
C THR A 21 10.28 0.27 10.37
N THR A 22 9.81 0.81 11.50
CA THR A 22 9.39 2.22 11.60
C THR A 22 10.55 3.16 11.30
N THR A 23 11.75 2.85 11.79
CA THR A 23 12.96 3.62 11.54
C THR A 23 13.35 3.59 10.07
N ALA A 24 13.34 2.41 9.45
CA ALA A 24 13.66 2.25 8.03
C ALA A 24 12.71 3.04 7.12
N TRP A 25 11.43 3.13 7.48
CA TRP A 25 10.40 3.83 6.71
C TRP A 25 10.20 5.30 7.12
N TRP A 26 10.91 5.79 8.14
CA TRP A 26 10.70 7.14 8.67
C TRP A 26 10.77 8.24 7.60
N PRO A 27 11.73 8.24 6.64
CA PRO A 27 11.75 9.27 5.61
C PRO A 27 10.46 9.34 4.79
N ALA A 28 9.83 8.20 4.48
CA ALA A 28 8.57 8.17 3.74
C ALA A 28 7.38 8.62 4.59
N ILE A 29 7.36 8.26 5.88
CA ILE A 29 6.35 8.73 6.85
C ILE A 29 6.46 10.25 7.02
N GLU A 30 7.67 10.78 7.10
CA GLU A 30 7.92 12.22 7.20
C GLU A 30 7.43 12.97 5.97
N VAL A 31 7.67 12.46 4.76
CA VAL A 31 7.11 13.04 3.52
C VAL A 31 5.58 13.15 3.62
N LEU A 32 4.89 12.10 4.06
CA LEU A 32 3.44 12.14 4.26
C LEU A 32 3.03 13.24 5.26
N LEU A 33 3.70 13.32 6.41
CA LEU A 33 3.36 14.28 7.48
C LEU A 33 3.61 15.73 7.08
N VAL A 34 4.71 16.00 6.38
CA VAL A 34 5.14 17.37 6.02
C VAL A 34 4.43 17.86 4.77
N THR A 35 4.28 17.01 3.75
CA THR A 35 3.79 17.42 2.43
C THR A 35 2.33 17.04 2.19
N GLY A 36 1.77 16.13 2.98
CA GLY A 36 0.45 15.53 2.72
C GLY A 36 0.42 14.59 1.50
N VAL A 37 1.55 14.37 0.82
CA VAL A 37 1.62 13.45 -0.32
C VAL A 37 1.41 12.02 0.18
N THR A 38 0.42 11.34 -0.40
CA THR A 38 0.05 9.97 -0.02
C THR A 38 0.12 9.04 -1.23
N ASN A 39 0.32 7.74 -0.99
CA ASN A 39 0.17 6.71 -2.03
C ASN A 39 -1.28 6.28 -2.24
N ALA A 40 -2.27 6.97 -1.64
CA ALA A 40 -3.67 6.52 -1.62
C ALA A 40 -4.25 6.32 -3.03
N ARG A 41 -3.87 7.16 -4.00
CA ARG A 41 -4.27 7.01 -5.40
C ARG A 41 -3.78 5.67 -5.99
N THR A 42 -2.53 5.31 -5.70
CA THR A 42 -1.93 4.04 -6.16
C THR A 42 -2.57 2.85 -5.45
N GLU A 43 -2.83 2.95 -4.14
CA GLU A 43 -3.51 1.89 -3.39
C GLU A 43 -4.96 1.66 -3.83
N ALA A 44 -5.68 2.73 -4.19
CA ALA A 44 -7.02 2.64 -4.76
C ALA A 44 -7.00 1.90 -6.13
N ALA A 45 -5.99 2.19 -6.97
CA ALA A 45 -5.78 1.48 -8.23
C ALA A 45 -5.45 -0.01 -7.98
N ASN A 46 -4.52 -0.30 -7.07
CA ASN A 46 -4.15 -1.67 -6.70
C ASN A 46 -5.35 -2.45 -6.14
N THR A 47 -6.19 -1.82 -5.34
CA THR A 47 -7.42 -2.42 -4.80
C THR A 47 -8.39 -2.79 -5.93
N SER A 48 -8.61 -1.88 -6.88
CA SER A 48 -9.46 -2.14 -8.05
C SER A 48 -8.93 -3.31 -8.88
N ILE A 49 -7.61 -3.35 -9.12
CA ILE A 49 -6.93 -4.43 -9.84
C ILE A 49 -7.13 -5.78 -9.11
N LYS A 50 -6.95 -5.79 -7.78
CA LYS A 50 -7.18 -6.98 -6.95
C LYS A 50 -8.64 -7.46 -7.04
N GLN A 51 -9.63 -6.55 -7.08
CA GLN A 51 -11.03 -6.91 -7.23
C GLN A 51 -11.35 -7.50 -8.62
N ILE A 52 -10.78 -6.92 -9.68
CA ILE A 52 -10.89 -7.46 -11.04
C ILE A 52 -10.32 -8.90 -11.08
N LYS A 53 -9.15 -9.12 -10.48
CA LYS A 53 -8.54 -10.45 -10.38
C LYS A 53 -9.43 -11.45 -9.62
N ARG A 54 -9.99 -11.04 -8.47
CA ARG A 54 -10.87 -11.89 -7.64
C ARG A 54 -12.18 -12.24 -8.34
N THR A 55 -12.79 -11.27 -9.02
CA THR A 55 -14.03 -11.47 -9.78
C THR A 55 -13.81 -12.34 -11.01
N GLY A 56 -12.68 -12.15 -11.70
CA GLY A 56 -12.35 -12.90 -12.91
C GLY A 56 -12.00 -14.37 -12.68
N ARG A 57 -11.78 -14.82 -11.42
CA ARG A 57 -11.49 -16.23 -11.05
C ARG A 57 -10.38 -16.92 -11.86
N GLY A 58 -9.45 -16.14 -12.42
CA GLY A 58 -8.36 -16.62 -13.26
C GLY A 58 -8.54 -16.23 -14.73
N TYR A 59 -7.63 -15.42 -15.24
CA TYR A 59 -7.56 -15.08 -16.66
C TYR A 59 -6.60 -16.04 -17.36
N ARG A 60 -7.07 -16.74 -18.40
CA ARG A 60 -6.21 -17.61 -19.23
C ARG A 60 -5.26 -16.80 -20.12
N ASN A 61 -5.65 -15.58 -20.49
CA ASN A 61 -4.86 -14.68 -21.32
C ASN A 61 -4.52 -13.39 -20.54
N PRO A 62 -3.23 -13.07 -20.31
CA PRO A 62 -2.81 -11.84 -19.65
C PRO A 62 -3.28 -10.55 -20.36
N ALA A 63 -3.46 -10.59 -21.68
CA ALA A 63 -3.98 -9.44 -22.44
C ALA A 63 -5.43 -9.11 -22.05
N HIS A 64 -6.26 -10.13 -21.79
CA HIS A 64 -7.63 -9.93 -21.32
C HIS A 64 -7.67 -9.36 -19.90
N TYR A 65 -6.77 -9.80 -19.02
CA TYR A 65 -6.62 -9.22 -17.69
C TYR A 65 -6.25 -7.74 -17.76
N ARG A 66 -5.23 -7.41 -18.56
CA ARG A 66 -4.80 -6.01 -18.80
C ARG A 66 -5.94 -5.17 -19.36
N ALA A 67 -6.65 -5.66 -20.36
CA ALA A 67 -7.78 -4.96 -20.96
C ALA A 67 -8.87 -4.62 -19.93
N ARG A 68 -9.16 -5.53 -18.99
CA ARG A 68 -10.14 -5.29 -17.91
C ARG A 68 -9.68 -4.22 -16.92
N ILE A 69 -8.40 -4.19 -16.59
CA ILE A 69 -7.82 -3.12 -15.75
C ILE A 69 -7.96 -1.76 -16.44
N LEU A 70 -7.56 -1.68 -17.71
CA LEU A 70 -7.61 -0.43 -18.48
C LEU A 70 -9.05 0.07 -18.64
N LEU A 71 -9.98 -0.83 -18.95
CA LEU A 71 -11.41 -0.49 -19.07
C LEU A 71 -11.97 0.07 -17.76
N ALA A 72 -11.68 -0.56 -16.62
CA ALA A 72 -12.15 -0.09 -15.31
C ALA A 72 -11.54 1.27 -14.94
N SER A 73 -10.29 1.53 -15.32
CA SER A 73 -9.67 2.84 -15.12
C SER A 73 -10.27 3.91 -16.02
N ALA A 74 -10.51 3.63 -17.30
CA ALA A 74 -11.17 4.56 -18.22
C ALA A 74 -12.58 4.93 -17.74
N ALA A 75 -13.36 3.94 -17.29
CA ALA A 75 -14.70 4.17 -16.76
C ALA A 75 -14.71 5.08 -15.53
N ARG A 76 -13.73 4.93 -14.62
CA ARG A 76 -13.59 5.82 -13.45
C ARG A 76 -13.21 7.25 -13.81
N THR A 77 -12.43 7.45 -14.88
CA THR A 77 -12.04 8.80 -15.32
C THR A 77 -13.20 9.55 -15.97
N ALA A 78 -14.16 8.83 -16.57
CA ALA A 78 -15.29 9.42 -17.28
C ALA A 78 -16.52 9.73 -16.40
N ALA A 79 -16.54 9.26 -15.15
CA ALA A 79 -17.60 9.46 -14.18
C ALA A 79 -17.29 10.63 -13.24
#